data_AF-A0A520HJ38-F1
#
_entry.id   AF-A0A520HJ38-F1
#
_cell.length_a   1.000
_cell.length_b   1.000
_cell.length_c   1.000
_cell.angle_alpha   90.00
_cell.angle_beta   90.00
_cell.angle_gamma   90.00
#
_symmetry.space_group_name_H-M   'P 1'
#
loop_
_entity.id
_entity.type
_entity.pdbx_description
1 polymer ?
#
loop_
_entity_poly.entity_id
_entity_poly.type
_entity_poly.pdbx_seq_one_letter_code
_entity_poly.pdbx_strand_id
1 'polypeptide(L)'
;MHALPWLGAAALAFAMPGGQVAQAPVAAPAPAEDARLYAFLDQEFAEELRDRPQLATQLGQKDGNDRLDDISDAAALRRLQWRRASVARLKARFDRAKLSPDAQVNYDIWALELDRAELSYRYRLQAPPFYSFLYSVHAQLPNFLINTHTVQDAGDMRAYAARLRAIPAVLDTAIARLTDMTRSIWNLGARTPAASDTRLSAIAVSSTPG
;
A
#
# COMPACT_ATOMS: atom_id res chain seq x y z
N MET A 1 47.76 -46.90 39.20
CA MET A 1 47.13 -45.67 39.70
C MET A 1 46.73 -44.85 38.47
N HIS A 2 45.48 -44.38 38.45
CA HIS A 2 44.63 -44.15 37.27
C HIS A 2 45.18 -43.26 36.13
N ALA A 3 45.12 -43.78 34.90
CA ALA A 3 45.09 -43.00 33.66
C ALA A 3 43.62 -42.86 33.21
N LEU A 4 43.12 -41.63 33.07
CA LEU A 4 41.83 -41.34 32.43
C LEU A 4 42.09 -40.93 30.96
N PRO A 5 41.64 -41.70 29.96
CA PRO A 5 41.55 -41.21 28.60
C PRO A 5 40.27 -40.39 28.42
N TRP A 6 40.40 -39.16 27.94
CA TRP A 6 39.29 -38.29 27.59
C TRP A 6 38.67 -38.75 26.27
N LEU A 7 37.34 -38.75 26.22
CA LEU A 7 36.48 -39.22 25.14
C LEU A 7 36.66 -38.39 23.86
N GLY A 8 36.55 -39.08 22.72
CA GLY A 8 36.68 -38.54 21.38
C GLY A 8 35.56 -37.61 20.94
N ALA A 9 35.88 -36.75 19.97
CA ALA A 9 34.92 -36.02 19.16
C ALA A 9 34.90 -36.62 17.75
N ALA A 10 33.88 -37.41 17.47
CA ALA A 10 33.56 -37.86 16.12
C ALA A 10 32.88 -36.71 15.36
N ALA A 11 33.50 -36.23 14.29
CA ALA A 11 32.88 -35.29 13.36
C ALA A 11 31.88 -36.02 12.46
N LEU A 12 30.58 -35.89 12.73
CA LEU A 12 29.54 -36.27 11.77
C LEU A 12 29.46 -35.19 10.67
N ALA A 13 29.93 -35.52 9.48
CA ALA A 13 29.66 -34.75 8.27
C ALA A 13 28.20 -34.99 7.85
N PHE A 14 27.35 -33.98 8.00
CA PHE A 14 25.98 -34.01 7.51
C PHE A 14 26.00 -33.67 6.01
N ALA A 15 25.86 -34.68 5.16
CA ALA A 15 25.67 -34.49 3.73
C ALA A 15 24.26 -33.92 3.49
N MET A 16 24.17 -32.62 3.21
CA MET A 16 22.93 -32.00 2.77
C MET A 16 22.65 -32.44 1.32
N PRO A 17 21.52 -33.10 1.02
CA PRO A 17 21.13 -33.36 -0.36
C PRO A 17 20.87 -32.01 -1.06
N GLY A 18 21.58 -31.78 -2.16
CA GLY A 18 21.40 -30.59 -2.98
C GLY A 18 19.97 -30.51 -3.49
N GLY A 19 19.19 -29.56 -2.97
CA GLY A 19 17.90 -29.22 -3.51
C GLY A 19 18.08 -28.69 -4.93
N GLN A 20 17.66 -29.47 -5.92
CA GLN A 20 17.50 -28.96 -7.27
C GLN A 20 16.46 -27.84 -7.21
N VAL A 21 16.90 -26.62 -7.46
CA VAL A 21 15.99 -25.50 -7.70
C VAL A 21 15.17 -25.88 -8.92
N ALA A 22 13.88 -26.14 -8.73
CA ALA A 22 12.95 -26.36 -9.83
C ALA A 22 13.02 -25.12 -10.74
N GLN A 23 13.61 -25.27 -11.93
CA GLN A 23 13.57 -24.25 -12.96
C GLN A 23 12.09 -24.01 -13.29
N ALA A 24 11.63 -22.78 -13.08
CA ALA A 24 10.34 -22.35 -13.58
C ALA A 24 10.25 -22.72 -15.07
N PRO A 25 9.11 -23.27 -15.53
CA PRO A 25 8.97 -23.63 -16.94
C PRO A 25 9.24 -22.39 -17.78
N VAL A 26 10.19 -22.51 -18.72
CA VAL A 26 10.42 -21.48 -19.72
C VAL A 26 9.12 -21.36 -20.50
N ALA A 27 8.39 -20.27 -20.29
CA ALA A 27 7.12 -20.04 -20.94
C ALA A 27 7.30 -20.15 -22.46
N ALA A 28 6.49 -20.98 -23.10
CA ALA A 28 6.40 -20.98 -24.55
C ALA A 28 6.11 -19.54 -25.03
N PRO A 29 6.64 -19.11 -26.19
CA PRO A 29 6.45 -17.75 -26.66
C PRO A 29 4.95 -17.43 -26.69
N ALA A 30 4.55 -16.44 -25.89
CA ALA A 30 3.17 -16.03 -25.78
C ALA A 30 2.65 -15.58 -27.17
N PRO A 31 1.39 -15.86 -27.52
CA PRO A 31 0.74 -15.29 -28.70
C PRO A 31 1.03 -13.79 -28.82
N ALA A 32 1.16 -13.27 -30.04
CA ALA A 32 1.51 -11.87 -30.26
C ALA A 32 0.56 -10.88 -29.54
N GLU A 33 -0.71 -11.25 -29.38
CA GLU A 33 -1.71 -10.44 -28.66
C GLU A 33 -1.49 -10.44 -27.13
N ASP A 34 -1.05 -11.57 -26.57
CA ASP A 34 -0.70 -11.69 -25.15
C ASP A 34 0.54 -10.84 -24.83
N ALA A 35 1.58 -10.92 -25.67
CA ALA A 35 2.77 -10.08 -25.52
C ALA A 35 2.43 -8.59 -25.57
N ARG A 36 1.48 -8.20 -26.44
CA ARG A 36 0.98 -6.82 -26.53
C ARG A 36 0.21 -6.41 -25.28
N LEU A 37 -0.57 -7.31 -24.69
CA LEU A 37 -1.28 -7.06 -23.44
C LEU A 37 -0.29 -6.88 -22.29
N TYR A 38 0.67 -7.78 -22.12
CA TYR A 38 1.65 -7.71 -21.03
C TYR A 38 2.46 -6.41 -21.10
N ALA A 39 2.95 -6.04 -22.30
CA ALA A 39 3.64 -4.77 -22.48
C ALA A 39 2.77 -3.54 -22.13
N PHE A 40 1.46 -3.61 -22.42
CA PHE A 40 0.53 -2.56 -22.00
C PHE A 40 0.35 -2.51 -20.48
N LEU A 41 0.15 -3.67 -19.84
CA LEU A 41 -0.02 -3.75 -18.39
C LEU A 41 1.24 -3.28 -17.64
N ASP A 42 2.43 -3.64 -18.13
CA ASP A 42 3.70 -3.18 -17.57
C ASP A 42 3.83 -1.65 -17.62
N GLN A 43 3.45 -1.04 -18.75
CA GLN A 43 3.45 0.42 -18.90
C GLN A 43 2.46 1.11 -17.97
N GLU A 44 1.24 0.57 -17.87
CA GLU A 44 0.22 1.11 -16.98
C GLU A 44 0.64 0.95 -15.51
N PHE A 45 1.25 -0.17 -15.14
CA PHE A 45 1.76 -0.38 -13.79
C PHE A 45 2.92 0.57 -13.45
N ALA A 46 3.86 0.77 -14.39
CA ALA A 46 4.93 1.74 -14.21
C ALA A 46 4.41 3.18 -14.00
N GLU A 47 3.32 3.56 -14.68
CA GLU A 47 2.67 4.84 -14.46
C GLU A 47 2.01 4.92 -13.07
N GLU A 48 1.35 3.85 -12.60
CA GLU A 48 0.77 3.80 -11.26
C GLU A 48 1.81 4.03 -10.16
N LEU A 49 3.01 3.44 -10.32
CA LEU A 49 4.08 3.54 -9.34
C LEU A 49 4.61 4.96 -9.16
N ARG A 50 4.47 5.84 -10.17
CA ARG A 50 4.88 7.25 -10.05
C ARG A 50 4.12 8.01 -8.97
N ASP A 51 2.85 7.65 -8.77
CA ASP A 51 1.96 8.21 -7.75
C ASP A 51 2.00 7.44 -6.42
N ARG A 52 2.80 6.37 -6.34
CA ARG A 52 2.90 5.46 -5.20
C ARG A 52 4.36 5.15 -4.82
N PRO A 53 5.16 6.17 -4.43
CA PRO A 53 6.57 5.99 -4.11
C PRO A 53 6.83 4.93 -3.03
N GLN A 54 5.93 4.73 -2.07
CA GLN A 54 6.11 3.69 -1.05
C GLN A 54 5.91 2.28 -1.62
N LEU A 55 4.95 2.10 -2.54
CA LEU A 55 4.78 0.83 -3.25
C LEU A 55 5.98 0.56 -4.17
N ALA A 56 6.48 1.58 -4.86
CA ALA A 56 7.68 1.46 -5.68
C ALA A 56 8.88 0.96 -4.85
N THR A 57 9.10 1.52 -3.66
CA THR A 57 10.13 1.04 -2.71
C THR A 57 9.88 -0.40 -2.25
N GLN A 58 8.63 -0.79 -1.96
CA GLN A 58 8.30 -2.18 -1.60
C GLN A 58 8.66 -3.18 -2.71
N LEU A 59 8.62 -2.75 -3.96
CA LEU A 59 8.98 -3.54 -5.14
C LEU A 59 10.48 -3.44 -5.49
N GLY A 60 11.29 -2.81 -4.63
CA GLY A 60 12.73 -2.63 -4.84
C GLY A 60 13.11 -1.53 -5.82
N GLN A 61 12.17 -0.68 -6.25
CA GLN A 61 12.47 0.45 -7.12
C GLN A 61 12.96 1.65 -6.30
N LYS A 62 13.95 2.36 -6.85
CA LYS A 62 14.52 3.58 -6.23
C LYS A 62 13.87 4.88 -6.71
N ASP A 63 12.97 4.82 -7.70
CA ASP A 63 12.28 6.00 -8.20
C ASP A 63 11.35 6.59 -7.12
N GLY A 64 11.53 7.86 -6.79
CA GLY A 64 10.78 8.54 -5.72
C GLY A 64 11.09 8.03 -4.30
N ASN A 65 12.26 7.41 -4.09
CA ASN A 65 12.66 6.85 -2.79
C ASN A 65 12.81 7.90 -1.66
N ASP A 66 12.77 9.19 -1.99
CA ASP A 66 12.80 10.34 -1.09
C ASP A 66 11.39 10.87 -0.72
N ARG A 67 10.32 10.30 -1.31
CA ARG A 67 8.93 10.74 -1.12
C ARG A 67 8.09 9.73 -0.35
N LEU A 68 7.08 10.23 0.36
CA LEU A 68 5.98 9.46 0.94
C LEU A 68 4.74 9.58 0.05
N ASP A 69 3.82 8.63 0.16
CA ASP A 69 2.57 8.66 -0.63
C ASP A 69 1.71 9.86 -0.21
N ASP A 70 1.08 10.52 -1.20
CA ASP A 70 0.05 11.55 -0.93
C ASP A 70 -1.24 10.88 -0.46
N ILE A 71 -1.52 11.03 0.84
CA ILE A 71 -2.69 10.45 1.51
C ILE A 71 -3.95 11.31 1.43
N SER A 72 -3.92 12.43 0.69
CA SER A 72 -5.07 13.33 0.57
C SER A 72 -6.24 12.69 -0.20
N ASP A 73 -7.46 13.18 0.07
CA ASP A 73 -8.65 12.78 -0.69
C ASP A 73 -8.53 13.17 -2.18
N ALA A 74 -7.85 14.28 -2.47
CA ALA A 74 -7.55 14.69 -3.84
C ALA A 74 -6.66 13.67 -4.56
N ALA A 75 -5.61 13.16 -3.90
CA ALA A 75 -4.77 12.11 -4.46
C ALA A 75 -5.52 10.79 -4.64
N ALA A 76 -6.38 10.42 -3.69
CA ALA A 76 -7.24 9.26 -3.83
C ALA A 76 -8.15 9.36 -5.06
N LEU A 77 -8.72 10.55 -5.32
CA LEU A 77 -9.53 10.79 -6.52
C LEU A 77 -8.70 10.75 -7.80
N ARG A 78 -7.51 11.36 -7.81
CA ARG A 78 -6.59 11.30 -8.98
C ARG A 78 -6.25 9.86 -9.34
N ARG A 79 -5.85 9.04 -8.35
CA ARG A 79 -5.55 7.61 -8.55
C ARG A 79 -6.77 6.84 -9.09
N LEU A 80 -7.96 7.11 -8.59
CA LEU A 80 -9.19 6.48 -9.08
C LEU A 80 -9.48 6.87 -10.54
N GLN A 81 -9.37 8.16 -10.87
CA GLN A 81 -9.61 8.65 -12.23
C GLN A 81 -8.61 8.05 -13.22
N TRP A 82 -7.33 7.97 -12.82
CA TRP A 82 -6.31 7.30 -13.60
C TRP A 82 -6.65 5.82 -13.82
N ARG A 83 -7.04 5.07 -12.77
CA ARG A 83 -7.43 3.66 -12.87
C ARG A 83 -8.63 3.45 -13.81
N ARG A 84 -9.64 4.32 -13.74
CA ARG A 84 -10.79 4.32 -14.67
C ARG A 84 -10.33 4.48 -16.12
N ALA A 85 -9.46 5.45 -16.37
CA ALA A 85 -8.92 5.70 -17.71
C ALA A 85 -8.06 4.52 -18.21
N SER A 86 -7.24 3.92 -17.32
CA SER A 86 -6.41 2.75 -17.61
C SER A 86 -7.26 1.55 -18.05
N VAL A 87 -8.29 1.20 -17.29
CA VAL A 87 -9.19 0.09 -17.64
C VAL A 87 -10.03 0.40 -18.88
N ALA A 88 -10.40 1.65 -19.12
CA ALA A 88 -11.05 2.04 -20.37
C ALA A 88 -10.12 1.83 -21.57
N ARG A 89 -8.83 2.20 -21.46
CA ARG A 89 -7.81 1.91 -22.49
C ARG A 89 -7.62 0.41 -22.70
N LEU A 90 -7.58 -0.38 -21.62
CA LEU A 90 -7.50 -1.85 -21.70
C LEU A 90 -8.67 -2.41 -22.54
N LYS A 91 -9.91 -2.08 -22.16
CA LYS A 91 -11.14 -2.58 -22.81
C LYS A 91 -11.27 -2.12 -24.27
N ALA A 92 -10.75 -0.93 -24.60
CA ALA A 92 -10.79 -0.41 -25.97
C ALA A 92 -9.73 -1.05 -26.88
N ARG A 93 -8.58 -1.45 -26.31
CA ARG A 93 -7.44 -1.94 -27.08
C ARG A 93 -7.43 -3.45 -27.24
N PHE A 94 -7.98 -4.22 -26.30
CA PHE A 94 -7.83 -5.67 -26.26
C PHE A 94 -9.19 -6.37 -26.24
N ASP A 95 -9.32 -7.40 -27.07
CA ASP A 95 -10.46 -8.30 -27.06
C ASP A 95 -10.14 -9.51 -26.20
N ARG A 96 -10.79 -9.62 -25.03
CA ARG A 96 -10.56 -10.68 -24.06
C ARG A 96 -10.70 -12.08 -24.67
N ALA A 97 -11.58 -12.27 -25.65
CA ALA A 97 -11.81 -13.59 -26.27
C ALA A 97 -10.65 -14.05 -27.16
N LYS A 98 -9.75 -13.14 -27.56
CA LYS A 98 -8.58 -13.44 -28.40
C LYS A 98 -7.30 -13.73 -27.60
N LEU A 99 -7.36 -13.55 -26.28
CA LEU A 99 -6.25 -13.80 -25.37
C LEU A 99 -6.18 -15.28 -24.98
N SER A 100 -4.98 -15.77 -24.69
CA SER A 100 -4.83 -17.09 -24.04
C SER A 100 -5.49 -17.11 -22.65
N PRO A 101 -5.76 -18.30 -22.07
CA PRO A 101 -6.32 -18.39 -20.73
C PRO A 101 -5.52 -17.61 -19.67
N ASP A 102 -4.19 -17.64 -19.72
CA ASP A 102 -3.33 -16.93 -18.78
C ASP A 102 -3.40 -15.41 -18.97
N ALA A 103 -3.43 -14.95 -20.22
CA ALA A 103 -3.59 -13.53 -20.53
C ALA A 103 -4.99 -13.00 -20.15
N GLN A 104 -6.04 -13.83 -20.27
CA GLN A 104 -7.38 -13.50 -19.79
C GLN A 104 -7.40 -13.27 -18.27
N VAL A 105 -6.66 -14.08 -17.50
CA VAL A 105 -6.55 -13.88 -16.05
C VAL A 105 -5.91 -12.53 -15.74
N ASN A 106 -4.81 -12.18 -16.41
CA ASN A 106 -4.15 -10.88 -16.21
C ASN A 106 -5.06 -9.70 -16.59
N TYR A 107 -5.79 -9.82 -17.70
CA TYR A 107 -6.80 -8.85 -18.12
C TYR A 107 -7.88 -8.66 -17.03
N ASP A 108 -8.41 -9.78 -16.51
CA ASP A 108 -9.49 -9.76 -15.52
C ASP A 108 -9.02 -9.18 -14.18
N ILE A 109 -7.81 -9.51 -13.74
CA ILE A 109 -7.21 -8.93 -12.54
C ILE A 109 -7.09 -7.42 -12.69
N TRP A 110 -6.59 -6.92 -13.82
CA TRP A 110 -6.45 -5.48 -14.04
C TRP A 110 -7.81 -4.75 -14.04
N ALA A 111 -8.85 -5.38 -14.61
CA ALA A 111 -10.21 -4.85 -14.58
C ALA A 111 -10.79 -4.87 -13.16
N LEU A 112 -10.58 -5.94 -12.39
CA LEU A 112 -11.02 -6.08 -11.00
C LEU A 112 -10.41 -5.02 -10.08
N GLU A 113 -9.16 -4.59 -10.33
CA GLU A 113 -8.53 -3.53 -9.56
C GLU A 113 -9.26 -2.18 -9.68
N LEU A 114 -9.99 -1.93 -10.77
CA LEU A 114 -10.87 -0.76 -10.84
C LEU A 114 -12.05 -0.89 -9.88
N ASP A 115 -12.71 -2.04 -9.82
CA ASP A 115 -13.84 -2.25 -8.92
C ASP A 115 -13.40 -2.10 -7.46
N ARG A 116 -12.22 -2.64 -7.13
CA ARG A 116 -11.58 -2.46 -5.82
C ARG A 116 -11.30 -0.99 -5.53
N ALA A 117 -10.71 -0.25 -6.47
CA ALA A 117 -10.44 1.18 -6.31
C ALA A 117 -11.73 2.00 -6.12
N GLU A 118 -12.81 1.67 -6.83
CA GLU A 118 -14.10 2.33 -6.67
C GLU A 118 -14.72 2.08 -5.30
N LEU A 119 -14.66 0.84 -4.81
CA LEU A 119 -15.12 0.49 -3.47
C LEU A 119 -14.28 1.19 -2.40
N SER A 120 -12.95 1.17 -2.52
CA SER A 120 -12.06 1.88 -1.60
C SER A 120 -12.36 3.39 -1.57
N TYR A 121 -12.61 4.01 -2.71
CA TYR A 121 -12.94 5.43 -2.76
C TYR A 121 -14.34 5.73 -2.19
N ARG A 122 -15.33 4.87 -2.48
CA ARG A 122 -16.70 4.99 -1.95
C ARG A 122 -16.72 4.93 -0.43
N TYR A 123 -15.98 4.00 0.16
CA TYR A 123 -15.92 3.78 1.60
C TYR A 123 -14.72 4.45 2.27
N ARG A 124 -14.01 5.37 1.60
CA ARG A 124 -12.78 5.99 2.13
C ARG A 124 -12.95 6.71 3.48
N LEU A 125 -14.15 7.18 3.78
CA LEU A 125 -14.48 7.83 5.05
C LEU A 125 -14.69 6.83 6.20
N GLN A 126 -14.87 5.54 5.90
CA GLN A 126 -15.03 4.47 6.90
C GLN A 126 -13.69 3.88 7.35
N ALA A 127 -12.59 4.24 6.69
CA ALA A 127 -11.23 3.87 7.06
C ALA A 127 -10.38 5.13 7.30
N PRO A 128 -10.71 5.92 8.34
CA PRO A 128 -9.98 7.16 8.61
C PRO A 128 -8.52 6.87 8.97
N PRO A 129 -7.59 7.82 8.76
CA PRO A 129 -6.15 7.58 8.96
C PRO A 129 -5.71 7.11 10.36
N PHE A 130 -6.58 7.25 11.38
CA PHE A 130 -6.34 6.94 12.79
C PHE A 130 -7.33 5.90 13.37
N TYR A 131 -7.82 4.95 12.57
CA TYR A 131 -8.84 3.99 13.01
C TYR A 131 -8.32 2.80 13.84
N SER A 132 -7.04 2.44 13.71
CA SER A 132 -6.46 1.22 14.29
C SER A 132 -5.09 1.47 14.93
N PHE A 133 -4.78 0.77 16.02
CA PHE A 133 -3.44 0.85 16.62
C PHE A 133 -2.33 0.32 15.69
N LEU A 134 -2.59 -0.75 14.93
CA LEU A 134 -1.58 -1.40 14.08
C LEU A 134 -1.55 -0.87 12.64
N TYR A 135 -2.69 -0.40 12.14
CA TYR A 135 -2.87 -0.10 10.71
C TYR A 135 -3.08 1.39 10.40
N SER A 136 -2.91 2.27 11.40
CA SER A 136 -3.00 3.72 11.17
C SER A 136 -1.69 4.33 10.69
N VAL A 137 -1.79 5.53 10.11
CA VAL A 137 -0.66 6.26 9.50
C VAL A 137 0.53 6.44 10.46
N HIS A 138 0.27 6.68 11.74
CA HIS A 138 1.33 6.91 12.74
C HIS A 138 2.17 5.66 13.03
N ALA A 139 1.58 4.46 12.88
CA ALA A 139 2.28 3.19 13.03
C ALA A 139 2.90 2.74 11.70
N GLN A 140 2.18 2.91 10.59
CA GLN A 140 2.64 2.48 9.27
C GLN A 140 3.87 3.23 8.76
N LEU A 141 3.98 4.54 9.00
CA LEU A 141 5.11 5.35 8.50
C LEU A 141 6.46 4.90 9.10
N PRO A 142 6.64 4.81 10.43
CA PRO A 142 7.85 4.22 11.01
C PRO A 142 8.07 2.77 10.59
N ASN A 143 7.02 1.94 10.58
CA ASN A 143 7.14 0.53 10.20
C ASN A 143 7.66 0.35 8.76
N PHE A 144 7.20 1.18 7.83
CA PHE A 144 7.68 1.22 6.45
C PHE A 144 9.17 1.64 6.38
N LEU A 145 9.56 2.69 7.10
CA LEU A 145 10.94 3.14 7.09
C LEU A 145 11.90 2.09 7.68
N ILE A 146 11.51 1.40 8.75
CA ILE A 146 12.36 0.42 9.41
C ILE A 146 12.49 -0.86 8.58
N ASN A 147 11.38 -1.36 8.01
CA ASN A 147 11.35 -2.69 7.42
C ASN A 147 11.49 -2.72 5.90
N THR A 148 11.30 -1.59 5.22
CA THR A 148 11.25 -1.55 3.75
C THR A 148 12.30 -0.61 3.16
N HIS A 149 12.57 0.54 3.77
CA HIS A 149 13.56 1.48 3.23
C HIS A 149 14.99 0.94 3.45
N THR A 150 15.60 0.39 2.40
CA THR A 150 16.98 -0.08 2.45
C THR A 150 17.95 1.07 2.24
N VAL A 151 19.02 1.14 3.04
CA VAL A 151 20.09 2.14 2.92
C VAL A 151 21.40 1.43 2.56
N GLN A 152 21.86 1.58 1.31
CA GLN A 152 23.11 0.98 0.83
C GLN A 152 24.22 2.01 0.60
N ASP A 153 23.85 3.25 0.32
CA ASP A 153 24.77 4.34 0.05
C ASP A 153 24.31 5.69 0.64
N ALA A 154 25.13 6.73 0.44
CA ALA A 154 24.84 8.06 0.93
C ALA A 154 23.60 8.71 0.28
N GLY A 155 23.25 8.31 -0.95
CA GLY A 155 22.03 8.73 -1.63
C GLY A 155 20.79 8.17 -0.96
N ASP A 156 20.79 6.88 -0.65
CA ASP A 156 19.70 6.23 0.08
C ASP A 156 19.52 6.86 1.48
N MET A 157 20.62 7.18 2.19
CA MET A 157 20.53 7.85 3.49
C MET A 157 19.92 9.26 3.38
N ARG A 158 20.21 10.00 2.31
CA ARG A 158 19.56 11.30 2.06
C ARG A 158 18.07 11.12 1.79
N ALA A 159 17.69 10.10 1.03
CA ALA A 159 16.28 9.78 0.74
C ALA A 159 15.52 9.36 2.03
N TYR A 160 16.14 8.56 2.88
CA TYR A 160 15.62 8.20 4.20
C TYR A 160 15.38 9.44 5.07
N ALA A 161 16.36 10.35 5.13
CA ALA A 161 16.24 11.60 5.86
C ALA A 161 15.16 12.53 5.28
N ALA A 162 14.98 12.53 3.96
CA ALA A 162 13.90 13.29 3.31
C ALA A 162 12.52 12.77 3.74
N ARG A 163 12.31 11.44 3.73
CA ARG A 163 11.07 10.82 4.20
C ARG A 163 10.79 11.12 5.68
N LEU A 164 11.80 11.04 6.55
CA LEU A 164 11.66 11.42 7.96
C LEU A 164 11.16 12.86 8.13
N ARG A 165 11.72 13.81 7.36
CA ARG A 165 11.29 15.21 7.39
C ARG A 165 9.89 15.42 6.81
N ALA A 166 9.43 14.53 5.93
CA ALA A 166 8.09 14.60 5.35
C ALA A 166 6.99 14.03 6.24
N ILE A 167 7.32 13.21 7.25
CA ILE A 167 6.33 12.60 8.16
C ILE A 167 5.36 13.63 8.77
N PRO A 168 5.81 14.77 9.35
CA PRO A 168 4.91 15.73 9.95
C PRO A 168 3.81 16.21 9.00
N ALA A 169 4.16 16.52 7.74
CA ALA A 169 3.18 16.97 6.74
C ALA A 169 2.14 15.88 6.39
N VAL A 170 2.55 14.61 6.37
CA VAL A 170 1.64 13.48 6.18
C VAL A 170 0.70 13.33 7.38
N LEU A 171 1.21 13.50 8.61
CA LEU A 171 0.40 13.46 9.82
C LEU A 171 -0.59 14.63 9.89
N ASP A 172 -0.18 15.84 9.49
CA ASP A 172 -1.07 17.01 9.40
C ASP A 172 -2.22 16.74 8.42
N THR A 173 -1.92 16.16 7.26
CA THR A 173 -2.93 15.74 6.28
C THR A 173 -3.88 14.70 6.88
N ALA A 174 -3.35 13.74 7.64
CA ALA A 174 -4.16 12.71 8.29
C ALA A 174 -5.11 13.30 9.35
N ILE A 175 -4.62 14.26 10.15
CA ILE A 175 -5.41 14.98 11.15
C ILE A 175 -6.52 15.77 10.47
N ALA A 176 -6.19 16.53 9.41
CA ALA A 176 -7.17 17.30 8.65
C ALA A 176 -8.29 16.41 8.09
N ARG A 177 -7.94 15.26 7.49
CA ARG A 177 -8.92 14.29 6.98
C ARG A 177 -9.84 13.76 8.08
N LEU A 178 -9.29 13.45 9.26
CA LEU A 178 -10.08 13.01 10.41
C LEU A 178 -11.02 14.13 10.90
N THR A 179 -10.54 15.36 11.00
CA THR A 179 -11.35 16.51 11.41
C THR A 179 -12.48 16.79 10.42
N ASP A 180 -12.20 16.74 9.12
CA ASP A 180 -13.20 16.96 8.06
C ASP A 180 -14.28 15.87 8.09
N MET A 181 -13.88 14.61 8.27
CA MET A 181 -14.82 13.50 8.46
C MET A 181 -15.72 13.73 9.67
N THR A 182 -15.15 14.02 10.85
CA THR A 182 -15.92 14.28 12.07
C THR A 182 -16.88 15.46 11.91
N ARG A 183 -16.44 16.53 11.25
CA ARG A 183 -17.29 17.70 10.93
C ARG A 183 -18.44 17.31 10.00
N SER A 184 -18.19 16.47 9.00
CA SER A 184 -19.23 15.99 8.08
C SER A 184 -20.30 15.17 8.80
N ILE A 185 -19.90 14.28 9.71
CA ILE A 185 -20.82 13.48 10.55
C ILE A 185 -21.63 14.38 11.47
N TRP A 186 -20.99 15.34 12.14
CA TRP A 186 -21.68 16.28 13.02
C TRP A 186 -22.70 17.14 12.25
N ASN A 187 -22.35 17.62 11.06
CA ASN A 187 -23.27 18.38 10.20
C ASN A 187 -24.45 17.54 9.69
N LEU A 188 -24.27 16.24 9.48
CA LEU A 188 -25.35 15.31 9.12
C LEU A 188 -26.27 15.04 10.33
N GLY A 189 -25.68 14.86 11.52
CA GLY A 189 -26.43 14.69 12.79
C GLY A 189 -27.17 15.96 13.26
N ALA A 190 -26.64 17.14 12.94
CA ALA A 190 -27.31 18.42 13.19
C ALA A 190 -28.46 18.70 12.18
N ARG A 191 -28.54 17.96 11.08
CA ARG A 191 -29.60 18.07 10.05
C ARG A 191 -30.73 17.04 10.21
N THR A 192 -30.52 15.96 10.97
CA THR A 192 -31.63 15.16 11.50
C THR A 192 -32.34 15.98 12.57
N PRO A 193 -33.65 16.27 12.44
CA PRO A 193 -34.37 16.97 13.49
C PRO A 193 -34.24 16.14 14.76
N ALA A 194 -33.88 16.80 15.86
CA ALA A 194 -33.73 16.18 17.16
C ALA A 194 -34.90 15.21 17.40
N ALA A 195 -34.61 13.91 17.34
CA ALA A 195 -35.51 12.91 17.88
C ALA A 195 -35.50 13.13 19.39
N SER A 196 -36.43 13.99 19.81
CA SER A 196 -36.98 14.15 21.16
C SER A 196 -36.02 13.86 22.31
N ASP A 197 -35.50 14.94 22.88
CA ASP A 197 -35.66 15.23 24.30
C ASP A 197 -35.47 14.03 25.25
N THR A 198 -34.23 13.64 25.52
CA THR A 198 -33.88 13.07 26.82
C THR A 198 -32.47 13.49 27.22
N ARG A 199 -32.44 14.52 28.07
CA ARG A 199 -31.36 14.99 28.96
C ARG A 199 -30.07 14.14 28.99
N LEU A 200 -28.98 14.71 28.48
CA LEU A 200 -27.63 14.41 28.97
C LEU A 200 -26.90 15.72 29.26
N SER A 201 -27.20 16.26 30.44
CA SER A 201 -26.41 17.31 31.08
C SER A 201 -25.19 16.67 31.76
N ALA A 202 -24.02 16.77 31.12
CA ALA A 202 -22.67 16.67 31.69
C ALA A 202 -21.72 16.66 30.47
N ILE A 203 -20.87 17.63 30.20
CA ILE A 203 -19.78 18.15 31.01
C ILE A 203 -19.50 19.57 30.49
N ALA A 204 -19.88 20.60 31.24
CA ALA A 204 -19.30 21.93 31.08
C ALA A 204 -18.15 22.01 32.07
N VAL A 205 -16.92 21.99 31.57
CA VAL A 205 -15.73 22.32 32.34
C VAL A 205 -15.88 23.75 32.82
N SER A 206 -16.11 23.92 34.13
CA SER A 206 -16.11 25.22 34.79
C SER A 206 -14.67 25.76 34.83
N SER A 207 -14.36 26.72 33.96
CA SER A 207 -13.26 27.65 34.18
C SER A 207 -13.85 29.01 34.56
N THR A 208 -13.74 29.36 35.84
CA THR A 208 -13.92 30.73 36.31
C THR A 208 -12.59 31.19 36.90
N PRO A 209 -12.03 32.34 36.48
CA PRO A 209 -10.89 32.95 37.14
C PRO A 209 -11.39 33.85 38.29
N GLY A 210 -10.67 33.81 39.41
CA GLY A 210 -10.73 34.77 40.50
C GLY A 210 -9.31 35.10 40.92
#